data_AF-A0A6G0EDJ9-F1
#
_entry.id   AF-A0A6G0EDJ9-F1
#
_cell.length_a   1.000
_cell.length_b   1.000
_cell.length_c   1.000
_cell.angle_alpha   90.00
_cell.angle_beta   90.00
_cell.angle_gamma   90.00
#
_symmetry.space_group_name_H-M   'P 1'
#
loop_
_entity.id
_entity.type
_entity.pdbx_description
1 polymer ?
#
loop_
_entity_poly.entity_id
_entity_poly.type
_entity_poly.pdbx_seq_one_letter_code
_entity_poly.pdbx_strand_id
1 'polypeptide(L)'
;MTGPSDSDSGLPLGRRSALKLTGGFFLASALGGQVAANQGDGEATKVYRVTQGSREYEISLLTGDTPATELYDLRIPDQYGGDNGATDPGEGPYYESVGLSYLLEEQESLMFLYDGPNGISLVVLHGGPGDGSAVTWRLTGVPSGATWLVKDDLYTYPDTGEQAVSNYDRWDVSGSEHTIDWTWDGGRTDGGVLGYLSGEFSFAIYPAYNTAAALYGEYFSGLISGWYVLTGGWNSLTREPLNLEEPVTITCETVEEPEQTPETPDPTETPEEETPQEEEENEEDDDKRDDQKKDESDWKDKRDEAREEWKEKRDEWQESRDDGDDDWKEERDEAREERKEKREEWQESRDEEKERDDDEDEDEDKDEEKKGNGKAKGKDKGSGNSGKKKGKGRSKRGDDDDDD
;
A
#
# COMPACT_ATOMS: atom_id res chain seq x y z
N MET A 1 54.44 -22.11 33.26
CA MET A 1 54.34 -21.14 34.38
C MET A 1 54.00 -19.81 33.73
N THR A 2 52.80 -19.25 33.78
CA THR A 2 51.64 -19.34 34.68
C THR A 2 50.38 -19.19 33.84
N GLY A 3 49.35 -20.00 34.17
CA GLY A 3 48.03 -19.99 33.55
C GLY A 3 47.13 -18.85 34.04
N PRO A 4 45.80 -18.95 33.78
CA PRO A 4 44.95 -17.86 33.31
C PRO A 4 44.24 -17.10 34.43
N SER A 5 43.72 -15.92 34.08
CA SER A 5 42.75 -15.20 34.91
C SER A 5 41.43 -15.13 34.15
N ASP A 6 40.52 -16.01 34.53
CA ASP A 6 39.10 -15.93 34.22
C ASP A 6 38.50 -14.72 34.97
N SER A 7 37.77 -13.88 34.26
CA SER A 7 36.84 -12.91 34.85
C SER A 7 35.45 -13.20 34.31
N ASP A 8 34.79 -14.10 35.04
CA ASP A 8 33.36 -14.36 35.04
C ASP A 8 32.62 -13.14 35.60
N SER A 9 31.87 -12.45 34.74
CA SER A 9 30.92 -11.41 35.14
C SER A 9 29.53 -11.80 34.67
N GLY A 10 28.93 -12.74 35.40
CA GLY A 10 27.51 -13.03 35.33
C GLY A 10 26.68 -11.81 35.73
N LEU A 11 25.84 -11.35 34.79
CA LEU A 11 24.75 -10.44 35.09
C LEU A 11 23.49 -11.25 35.45
N PRO A 12 22.78 -10.87 36.52
CA PRO A 12 21.66 -11.65 37.03
C PRO A 12 20.43 -11.54 36.11
N LEU A 13 19.91 -12.70 35.68
CA LEU A 13 18.59 -12.83 35.06
C LEU A 13 17.50 -12.37 36.05
N GLY A 14 16.94 -11.19 35.79
CA GLY A 14 15.77 -10.66 36.47
C GLY A 14 14.53 -11.51 36.18
N ARG A 15 14.00 -12.14 37.23
CA ARG A 15 12.72 -12.85 37.24
C ARG A 15 11.57 -11.87 37.44
N ARG A 16 10.47 -12.11 36.72
CA ARG A 16 9.06 -11.70 36.97
C ARG A 16 8.63 -10.33 36.45
N SER A 17 7.99 -10.35 35.28
CA SER A 17 6.76 -9.58 35.02
C SER A 17 5.77 -10.50 34.33
N ALA A 18 4.88 -11.11 35.11
CA ALA A 18 3.70 -11.77 34.59
C ALA A 18 2.59 -10.71 34.54
N LEU A 19 2.38 -10.10 33.38
CA LEU A 19 1.14 -9.37 33.14
C LEU A 19 0.07 -10.40 32.79
N LYS A 20 -0.85 -10.61 33.74
CA LYS A 20 -2.17 -11.16 33.43
C LYS A 20 -2.97 -10.04 32.79
N LEU A 21 -3.03 -10.00 31.47
CA LEU A 21 -4.01 -9.18 30.78
C LEU A 21 -5.25 -10.05 30.57
N THR A 22 -6.19 -9.94 31.51
CA THR A 22 -7.55 -10.44 31.32
C THR A 22 -8.30 -9.38 30.51
N GLY A 23 -8.06 -9.34 29.20
CA GLY A 23 -8.80 -8.48 28.28
C GLY A 23 -10.01 -9.25 27.78
N GLY A 24 -11.21 -8.81 28.17
CA GLY A 24 -12.44 -9.36 27.62
C GLY A 24 -12.52 -9.06 26.12
N PHE A 25 -12.53 -10.11 25.31
CA PHE A 25 -12.93 -10.04 23.92
C PHE A 25 -14.43 -9.73 23.87
N PHE A 26 -14.77 -8.51 23.45
CA PHE A 26 -16.06 -8.25 22.83
C PHE A 26 -15.88 -8.50 21.34
N LEU A 27 -16.25 -9.71 20.88
CA LEU A 27 -16.52 -9.91 19.45
C LEU A 27 -17.79 -9.14 19.12
N ALA A 28 -17.63 -7.94 18.56
CA ALA A 28 -18.67 -7.29 17.79
C ALA A 28 -18.56 -7.82 16.34
N SER A 29 -18.99 -9.06 16.13
CA SER A 29 -19.14 -9.64 14.79
C SER A 29 -20.41 -9.06 14.17
N ALA A 30 -20.28 -7.89 13.56
CA ALA A 30 -21.27 -7.36 12.65
C ALA A 30 -20.54 -7.03 11.36
N LEU A 31 -20.63 -7.96 10.38
CA LEU A 31 -20.99 -7.69 8.99
C LEU A 31 -21.02 -9.03 8.24
N GLY A 32 -22.18 -9.32 7.64
CA GLY A 32 -22.47 -10.58 6.98
C GLY A 32 -21.80 -10.68 5.62
N GLY A 33 -20.86 -11.59 5.50
CA GLY A 33 -20.53 -12.25 4.23
C GLY A 33 -21.30 -13.56 4.18
N GLN A 34 -22.14 -13.77 3.16
CA GLN A 34 -22.77 -15.06 2.92
C GLN A 34 -21.69 -16.07 2.51
N VAL A 35 -21.21 -16.86 3.47
CA VAL A 35 -20.39 -18.04 3.18
C VAL A 35 -21.32 -19.11 2.63
N ALA A 36 -21.18 -19.44 1.34
CA ALA A 36 -21.88 -20.55 0.74
C ALA A 36 -21.42 -21.86 1.40
N ALA A 37 -22.30 -22.46 2.21
CA ALA A 37 -22.04 -23.73 2.89
C ALA A 37 -22.00 -24.89 1.87
N ASN A 38 -20.80 -25.32 1.52
CA ASN A 38 -20.58 -26.62 0.89
C ASN A 38 -20.57 -27.68 2.01
N GLN A 39 -21.61 -28.50 2.09
CA GLN A 39 -21.65 -29.67 2.99
C GLN A 39 -20.68 -30.74 2.48
N GLY A 40 -19.44 -30.67 2.94
CA GLY A 40 -18.40 -31.70 2.85
C GLY A 40 -17.82 -31.99 4.23
N ASP A 41 -17.43 -33.23 4.49
CA ASP A 41 -16.94 -33.74 5.78
C ASP A 41 -15.91 -32.83 6.47
N GLY A 42 -16.34 -32.06 7.49
CA GLY A 42 -15.51 -31.45 8.55
C GLY A 42 -14.13 -30.95 8.15
N GLU A 43 -14.01 -30.29 6.99
CA GLU A 43 -12.71 -29.90 6.45
C GLU A 43 -12.22 -28.66 7.20
N ALA A 44 -11.06 -28.79 7.83
CA ALA A 44 -10.49 -27.74 8.66
C ALA A 44 -10.30 -26.47 7.81
N THR A 45 -10.93 -25.37 8.22
CA THR A 45 -10.94 -24.13 7.43
C THR A 45 -9.80 -23.23 7.87
N LYS A 46 -9.07 -22.65 6.91
CA LYS A 46 -8.04 -21.66 7.21
C LYS A 46 -8.66 -20.28 7.32
N VAL A 47 -8.28 -19.55 8.36
CA VAL A 47 -8.68 -18.15 8.57
C VAL A 47 -7.44 -17.27 8.56
N TYR A 48 -7.52 -16.17 7.81
CA TYR A 48 -6.44 -15.21 7.65
C TYR A 48 -6.81 -13.92 8.36
N ARG A 49 -5.91 -13.40 9.21
CA ARG A 49 -6.16 -12.15 9.93
C ARG A 49 -5.00 -11.19 9.86
N VAL A 50 -5.35 -9.91 9.89
CA VAL A 50 -4.44 -8.78 10.03
C VAL A 50 -4.75 -8.10 11.36
N THR A 51 -3.74 -7.97 12.21
CA THR A 51 -3.87 -7.30 13.51
C THR A 51 -2.94 -6.10 13.57
N GLN A 52 -3.45 -4.93 13.93
CA GLN A 52 -2.66 -3.72 14.13
C GLN A 52 -3.15 -2.97 15.37
N GLY A 53 -2.29 -2.85 16.38
CA GLY A 53 -2.67 -2.27 17.67
C GLY A 53 -3.84 -3.03 18.30
N SER A 54 -4.99 -2.39 18.43
CA SER A 54 -6.24 -3.01 18.93
C SER A 54 -7.23 -3.41 17.84
N ARG A 55 -6.89 -3.19 16.56
CA ARG A 55 -7.75 -3.51 15.42
C ARG A 55 -7.37 -4.90 14.89
N GLU A 56 -8.37 -5.68 14.55
CA GLU A 56 -8.21 -6.99 13.92
C GLU A 56 -9.21 -7.12 12.79
N TYR A 57 -8.74 -7.63 11.66
CA TYR A 57 -9.52 -7.86 10.45
C TYR A 57 -9.35 -9.30 10.02
N GLU A 58 -10.45 -9.97 9.71
CA GLU A 58 -10.40 -11.16 8.89
C GLU A 58 -10.27 -10.72 7.43
N ILE A 59 -9.32 -11.31 6.70
CA ILE A 59 -9.09 -11.00 5.30
C ILE A 59 -9.32 -12.24 4.43
N SER A 60 -9.88 -12.03 3.25
CA SER A 60 -9.98 -13.03 2.20
C SER A 60 -8.74 -12.96 1.30
N LEU A 61 -8.32 -14.10 0.78
CA LEU A 61 -7.27 -14.16 -0.23
C LEU A 61 -7.82 -13.66 -1.56
N LEU A 62 -7.04 -12.85 -2.27
CA LEU A 62 -7.27 -12.63 -3.69
C LEU A 62 -6.82 -13.90 -4.41
N THR A 63 -7.67 -14.48 -5.25
CA THR A 63 -7.41 -15.77 -5.91
C THR A 63 -7.17 -15.57 -7.39
N GLY A 64 -6.32 -16.39 -8.00
CA GLY A 64 -6.16 -16.40 -9.45
C GLY A 64 -5.32 -17.57 -9.95
N ASP A 65 -5.26 -17.70 -11.27
CA ASP A 65 -4.57 -18.78 -12.00
C ASP A 65 -3.15 -18.39 -12.44
N THR A 66 -2.78 -17.12 -12.23
CA THR A 66 -1.53 -16.53 -12.73
C THR A 66 -0.46 -16.58 -11.65
N PRO A 67 0.78 -17.01 -11.93
CA PRO A 67 1.86 -16.95 -10.94
C PRO A 67 2.04 -15.53 -10.36
N ALA A 68 2.31 -15.41 -9.07
CA ALA A 68 2.39 -14.10 -8.41
C ALA A 68 3.46 -13.16 -9.02
N THR A 69 4.54 -13.72 -9.60
CA THR A 69 5.56 -12.96 -10.35
C THR A 69 4.99 -12.37 -11.64
N GLU A 70 4.17 -13.13 -12.37
CA GLU A 70 3.51 -12.69 -13.61
C GLU A 70 2.35 -11.73 -13.31
N LEU A 71 1.65 -11.92 -12.19
CA LEU A 71 0.65 -10.98 -11.71
C LEU A 71 1.28 -9.62 -11.37
N TYR A 72 2.43 -9.63 -10.70
CA TYR A 72 3.18 -8.40 -10.38
C TYR A 72 3.72 -7.74 -11.66
N ASP A 73 4.24 -8.54 -12.60
CA ASP A 73 4.79 -8.09 -13.88
C ASP A 73 5.85 -6.99 -13.69
N LEU A 74 6.91 -7.34 -12.94
CA LEU A 74 8.09 -6.50 -12.85
C LEU A 74 8.81 -6.53 -14.20
N ARG A 75 8.97 -5.37 -14.82
CA ARG A 75 9.69 -5.22 -16.10
C ARG A 75 11.00 -4.49 -15.91
N ILE A 76 12.05 -5.01 -16.52
CA ILE A 76 13.37 -4.38 -16.54
C ILE A 76 13.87 -4.31 -17.98
N PRO A 77 14.69 -3.32 -18.34
CA PRO A 77 15.32 -3.30 -19.66
C PRO A 77 16.18 -4.54 -19.90
N ASP A 78 16.26 -4.95 -21.16
CA ASP A 78 17.01 -6.13 -21.64
C ASP A 78 18.52 -6.10 -21.29
N GLN A 79 19.08 -4.91 -21.10
CA GLN A 79 20.45 -4.71 -20.64
C GLN A 79 20.69 -5.16 -19.18
N TYR A 80 19.64 -5.54 -18.47
CA TYR A 80 19.69 -6.03 -17.09
C TYR A 80 19.13 -7.45 -16.96
N GLY A 81 19.52 -8.13 -15.88
CA GLY A 81 18.99 -9.42 -15.47
C GLY A 81 19.15 -9.63 -13.96
N GLY A 82 19.10 -10.88 -13.50
CA GLY A 82 19.31 -11.22 -12.10
C GLY A 82 18.16 -12.04 -11.51
N ASP A 83 18.27 -12.37 -10.23
CA ASP A 83 17.25 -13.09 -9.45
C ASP A 83 16.34 -12.10 -8.71
N ASN A 84 15.62 -11.30 -9.52
CA ASN A 84 14.73 -10.23 -9.05
C ASN A 84 13.24 -10.47 -9.36
N GLY A 85 12.92 -11.57 -10.04
CA GLY A 85 11.54 -11.93 -10.37
C GLY A 85 10.94 -11.18 -11.55
N ALA A 86 11.75 -10.46 -12.34
CA ALA A 86 11.28 -9.82 -13.55
C ALA A 86 10.79 -10.86 -14.57
N THR A 87 9.64 -10.61 -15.18
CA THR A 87 8.95 -11.59 -16.03
C THR A 87 9.07 -11.31 -17.53
N ASP A 88 9.47 -10.10 -17.91
CA ASP A 88 9.60 -9.73 -19.33
C ASP A 88 10.66 -8.63 -19.53
N PRO A 89 11.62 -8.81 -20.46
CA PRO A 89 12.37 -7.71 -21.07
C PRO A 89 11.53 -7.04 -22.20
N GLY A 90 10.25 -6.79 -21.94
CA GLY A 90 9.31 -6.25 -22.91
C GLY A 90 9.49 -4.75 -23.13
N GLU A 91 8.70 -4.16 -24.02
CA GLU A 91 8.67 -2.70 -24.14
C GLU A 91 7.97 -2.09 -22.90
N GLY A 92 8.50 -0.94 -22.45
CA GLY A 92 8.24 -0.33 -21.15
C GLY A 92 6.77 -0.06 -20.79
N PRO A 93 6.50 0.54 -19.62
CA PRO A 93 7.47 1.16 -18.74
C PRO A 93 8.23 0.12 -17.90
N TYR A 94 9.37 0.55 -17.38
CA TYR A 94 10.36 -0.28 -16.72
C TYR A 94 10.52 0.14 -15.26
N TYR A 95 11.06 -0.76 -14.45
CA TYR A 95 11.37 -0.55 -13.02
C TYR A 95 10.10 -0.23 -12.22
N GLU A 96 9.01 -0.91 -12.56
CA GLU A 96 7.75 -0.83 -11.85
C GLU A 96 6.94 -2.11 -12.06
N SER A 97 5.95 -2.31 -11.20
CA SER A 97 4.92 -3.34 -11.33
C SER A 97 3.87 -2.90 -12.34
N VAL A 98 4.00 -3.35 -13.59
CA VAL A 98 3.01 -3.01 -14.63
C VAL A 98 1.66 -3.67 -14.32
N GLY A 99 1.68 -4.91 -13.83
CA GLY A 99 0.50 -5.75 -13.65
C GLY A 99 -0.44 -5.24 -12.55
N LEU A 100 0.09 -4.59 -11.52
CA LEU A 100 -0.68 -4.14 -10.35
C LEU A 100 -0.71 -2.62 -10.14
N SER A 101 -0.09 -1.84 -11.04
CA SER A 101 -0.09 -0.36 -10.98
C SER A 101 -1.49 0.25 -10.86
N TYR A 102 -2.50 -0.39 -11.44
CA TYR A 102 -3.89 0.07 -11.41
C TYR A 102 -4.55 0.02 -10.02
N LEU A 103 -3.93 -0.69 -9.07
CA LEU A 103 -4.45 -0.78 -7.70
C LEU A 103 -4.04 0.42 -6.85
N LEU A 104 -2.95 1.10 -7.20
CA LEU A 104 -2.38 2.19 -6.42
C LEU A 104 -3.08 3.52 -6.73
N GLU A 105 -3.42 4.25 -5.67
CA GLU A 105 -3.71 5.68 -5.78
C GLU A 105 -2.45 6.49 -5.42
N GLU A 106 -2.51 7.81 -5.62
CA GLU A 106 -1.37 8.68 -5.36
C GLU A 106 -0.96 8.64 -3.88
N GLN A 107 0.35 8.55 -3.62
CA GLN A 107 0.92 8.58 -2.26
C GLN A 107 0.46 7.42 -1.35
N GLU A 108 0.24 6.23 -1.93
CA GLU A 108 -0.20 5.06 -1.17
C GLU A 108 0.84 3.93 -1.08
N SER A 109 0.62 3.05 -0.13
CA SER A 109 1.19 1.72 -0.10
C SER A 109 0.08 0.70 0.14
N LEU A 110 0.18 -0.46 -0.49
CA LEU A 110 -0.80 -1.51 -0.35
C LEU A 110 -0.14 -2.87 -0.19
N MET A 111 -0.85 -3.77 0.47
CA MET A 111 -0.49 -5.17 0.53
C MET A 111 -1.71 -6.07 0.47
N PHE A 112 -1.54 -7.31 0.05
CA PHE A 112 -2.58 -8.32 0.08
C PHE A 112 -2.01 -9.73 0.05
N LEU A 113 -2.83 -10.70 0.46
CA LEU A 113 -2.51 -12.12 0.28
C LEU A 113 -3.13 -12.60 -1.03
N TYR A 114 -2.30 -13.22 -1.86
CA TYR A 114 -2.66 -13.78 -3.15
C TYR A 114 -2.52 -15.30 -3.15
N ASP A 115 -3.58 -16.01 -3.48
CA ASP A 115 -3.58 -17.47 -3.69
C ASP A 115 -3.52 -17.75 -5.20
N GLY A 116 -2.30 -18.08 -5.66
CA GLY A 116 -2.01 -18.39 -7.05
C GLY A 116 -1.64 -19.87 -7.25
N PRO A 117 -1.25 -20.25 -8.48
CA PRO A 117 -0.89 -21.64 -8.82
C PRO A 117 0.32 -22.18 -8.03
N ASN A 118 1.13 -21.28 -7.46
CA ASN A 118 2.31 -21.61 -6.67
C ASN A 118 2.08 -21.47 -5.16
N GLY A 119 0.82 -21.35 -4.73
CA GLY A 119 0.41 -21.16 -3.35
C GLY A 119 0.34 -19.68 -2.93
N ILE A 120 0.21 -19.47 -1.61
CA ILE A 120 -0.07 -18.15 -1.05
C ILE A 120 1.18 -17.28 -1.04
N SER A 121 1.02 -16.03 -1.44
CA SER A 121 2.05 -15.00 -1.45
C SER A 121 1.54 -13.73 -0.79
N LEU A 122 2.41 -13.02 -0.06
CA LEU A 122 2.18 -11.61 0.29
C LEU A 122 2.69 -10.77 -0.88
N VAL A 123 1.82 -9.95 -1.45
CA VAL A 123 2.16 -8.98 -2.49
C VAL A 123 2.20 -7.59 -1.86
N VAL A 124 3.23 -6.82 -2.17
CA VAL A 124 3.47 -5.48 -1.61
C VAL A 124 3.75 -4.51 -2.74
N LEU A 125 3.07 -3.36 -2.71
CA LEU A 125 3.26 -2.26 -3.65
C LEU A 125 3.36 -0.93 -2.91
N HIS A 126 4.31 -0.10 -3.35
CA HIS A 126 4.50 1.26 -2.87
C HIS A 126 4.44 2.24 -4.05
N GLY A 127 3.96 3.45 -3.83
CA GLY A 127 4.01 4.52 -4.82
C GLY A 127 2.81 4.56 -5.74
N GLY A 128 3.03 4.80 -7.03
CA GLY A 128 1.99 5.04 -8.03
C GLY A 128 2.11 6.43 -8.67
N PRO A 129 1.00 7.01 -9.16
CA PRO A 129 1.00 8.39 -9.63
C PRO A 129 1.47 9.35 -8.52
N GLY A 130 2.18 10.42 -8.89
CA GLY A 130 2.64 11.45 -7.93
C GLY A 130 4.14 11.42 -7.67
N ASP A 131 4.56 11.95 -6.52
CA ASP A 131 5.97 12.06 -6.14
C ASP A 131 6.59 10.72 -5.71
N GLY A 132 7.90 10.58 -5.90
CA GLY A 132 8.66 9.43 -5.42
C GLY A 132 8.82 9.44 -3.90
N SER A 133 9.05 8.29 -3.27
CA SER A 133 9.24 8.24 -1.80
C SER A 133 10.16 7.08 -1.38
N ALA A 134 10.17 6.79 -0.09
CA ALA A 134 10.93 5.70 0.51
C ALA A 134 10.15 5.03 1.64
N VAL A 135 10.35 3.71 1.77
CA VAL A 135 9.73 2.88 2.82
C VAL A 135 10.75 1.89 3.32
N THR A 136 10.82 1.72 4.64
CA THR A 136 11.57 0.62 5.25
C THR A 136 10.60 -0.32 5.94
N TRP A 137 10.60 -1.60 5.59
CA TRP A 137 9.92 -2.63 6.38
C TRP A 137 10.93 -3.56 7.03
N ARG A 138 10.74 -3.80 8.32
CA ARG A 138 11.36 -4.93 9.01
C ARG A 138 10.31 -5.99 9.30
N LEU A 139 10.49 -7.18 8.74
CA LEU A 139 9.64 -8.34 8.98
C LEU A 139 10.28 -9.25 10.02
N THR A 140 9.49 -9.81 10.93
CA THR A 140 9.95 -10.80 11.91
C THR A 140 9.01 -12.00 11.94
N GLY A 141 9.55 -13.19 12.13
CA GLY A 141 8.77 -14.43 12.15
C GLY A 141 8.44 -14.94 10.75
N VAL A 142 9.19 -14.52 9.73
CA VAL A 142 9.00 -14.98 8.36
C VAL A 142 9.16 -16.51 8.31
N PRO A 143 8.19 -17.27 7.75
CA PRO A 143 8.28 -18.72 7.66
C PRO A 143 9.53 -19.17 6.90
N SER A 144 10.21 -20.22 7.37
CA SER A 144 11.50 -20.65 6.79
C SER A 144 11.42 -21.18 5.36
N GLY A 145 10.21 -21.46 4.85
CA GLY A 145 9.98 -21.84 3.45
C GLY A 145 9.60 -20.66 2.54
N ALA A 146 9.36 -19.48 3.11
CA ALA A 146 9.00 -18.30 2.34
C ALA A 146 10.23 -17.68 1.67
N THR A 147 10.06 -17.14 0.48
CA THR A 147 11.12 -16.43 -0.25
C THR A 147 10.56 -15.28 -1.04
N TRP A 148 11.35 -14.22 -1.22
CA TRP A 148 11.00 -13.12 -2.10
C TRP A 148 11.14 -13.59 -3.55
N LEU A 149 10.00 -13.69 -4.23
CA LEU A 149 9.87 -14.06 -5.64
C LEU A 149 10.11 -12.87 -6.55
N VAL A 150 9.71 -11.68 -6.10
CA VAL A 150 9.99 -10.40 -6.76
C VAL A 150 10.72 -9.51 -5.77
N LYS A 151 11.82 -8.92 -6.25
CA LYS A 151 12.64 -7.95 -5.51
C LYS A 151 12.87 -6.78 -6.45
N ASP A 152 12.06 -5.74 -6.31
CA ASP A 152 12.28 -4.54 -7.13
C ASP A 152 13.66 -3.95 -6.86
N ASP A 153 14.18 -3.24 -7.86
CA ASP A 153 15.50 -2.61 -7.83
C ASP A 153 16.66 -3.55 -7.39
N LEU A 154 16.57 -4.85 -7.69
CA LEU A 154 17.64 -5.85 -7.49
C LEU A 154 18.14 -6.49 -8.79
N TYR A 155 18.35 -5.69 -9.83
CA TYR A 155 18.91 -6.15 -11.10
C TYR A 155 20.43 -5.98 -11.22
N THR A 156 21.03 -6.75 -12.12
CA THR A 156 22.47 -6.85 -12.38
C THR A 156 22.77 -6.70 -13.86
N TYR A 157 23.99 -6.25 -14.19
CA TYR A 157 24.48 -6.28 -15.57
C TYR A 157 24.79 -7.74 -15.96
N PRO A 158 24.16 -8.30 -17.01
CA PRO A 158 24.32 -9.71 -17.38
C PRO A 158 25.77 -10.14 -17.63
N ASP A 159 26.58 -9.24 -18.20
CA ASP A 159 27.97 -9.54 -18.57
C ASP A 159 28.92 -9.63 -17.37
N THR A 160 28.67 -8.87 -16.30
CA THR A 160 29.56 -8.79 -15.13
C THR A 160 28.98 -9.45 -13.88
N GLY A 161 27.65 -9.58 -13.81
CA GLY A 161 26.92 -9.94 -12.60
C GLY A 161 26.97 -8.88 -11.51
N GLU A 162 27.51 -7.70 -11.80
CA GLU A 162 27.54 -6.58 -10.85
C GLU A 162 26.15 -5.95 -10.76
N GLN A 163 25.77 -5.52 -9.55
CA GLN A 163 24.52 -4.81 -9.32
C GLN A 163 24.51 -3.49 -10.09
N ALA A 164 23.37 -3.16 -10.70
CA ALA A 164 23.26 -1.91 -11.43
C ALA A 164 23.32 -0.71 -10.47
N VAL A 165 23.94 0.38 -10.92
CA VAL A 165 24.20 1.57 -10.09
C VAL A 165 22.94 2.36 -9.75
N SER A 166 21.84 2.11 -10.46
CA SER A 166 20.54 2.70 -10.23
C SER A 166 19.71 1.96 -9.17
N ASN A 167 20.17 0.80 -8.70
CA ASN A 167 19.50 0.05 -7.64
C ASN A 167 19.72 0.76 -6.32
N TYR A 168 18.70 1.43 -5.81
CA TYR A 168 18.79 2.10 -4.52
C TYR A 168 18.24 1.25 -3.38
N ASP A 169 17.44 0.23 -3.71
CA ASP A 169 16.88 -0.69 -2.74
C ASP A 169 17.93 -1.51 -2.00
N ARG A 170 17.66 -1.75 -0.72
CA ARG A 170 18.53 -2.54 0.17
C ARG A 170 17.76 -3.72 0.69
N TRP A 171 18.25 -4.91 0.34
CA TRP A 171 17.63 -6.19 0.69
C TRP A 171 18.49 -6.97 1.70
N ASP A 172 18.02 -7.11 2.94
CA ASP A 172 18.55 -8.07 3.93
C ASP A 172 17.45 -9.08 4.28
N VAL A 173 17.48 -10.24 3.63
CA VAL A 173 16.37 -11.23 3.67
C VAL A 173 16.83 -12.59 4.19
N SER A 174 17.61 -12.58 5.27
CA SER A 174 18.21 -13.79 5.83
C SER A 174 17.44 -14.36 7.03
N GLY A 175 17.12 -15.65 6.98
CA GLY A 175 16.48 -16.35 8.11
C GLY A 175 15.00 -15.97 8.28
N SER A 176 14.60 -15.59 9.49
CA SER A 176 13.22 -15.23 9.84
C SER A 176 13.03 -13.72 10.08
N GLU A 177 14.10 -12.94 9.92
CA GLU A 177 14.10 -11.49 10.08
C GLU A 177 14.54 -10.88 8.75
N HIS A 178 13.64 -10.13 8.10
CA HIS A 178 13.95 -9.44 6.86
C HIS A 178 13.92 -7.95 7.11
N THR A 179 14.84 -7.20 6.51
CA THR A 179 14.77 -5.73 6.42
C THR A 179 14.91 -5.36 4.96
N ILE A 180 13.93 -4.63 4.45
CA ILE A 180 13.97 -4.11 3.08
C ILE A 180 13.76 -2.59 3.15
N ASP A 181 14.63 -1.87 2.48
CA ASP A 181 14.50 -0.44 2.24
C ASP A 181 14.22 -0.23 0.76
N TRP A 182 13.04 0.32 0.44
CA TRP A 182 12.59 0.67 -0.91
C TRP A 182 12.70 2.17 -1.17
N THR A 183 12.97 2.56 -2.40
CA THR A 183 12.83 3.95 -2.85
C THR A 183 12.62 4.06 -4.35
N TRP A 184 11.67 4.90 -4.75
CA TRP A 184 11.27 5.04 -6.15
C TRP A 184 11.14 6.51 -6.57
N ASP A 185 11.26 6.73 -7.88
CA ASP A 185 11.03 8.03 -8.51
C ASP A 185 9.52 8.30 -8.69
N GLY A 186 9.17 9.57 -8.87
CA GLY A 186 7.78 9.98 -9.11
C GLY A 186 7.15 9.28 -10.31
N GLY A 187 5.88 8.91 -10.15
CA GLY A 187 5.08 8.25 -11.17
C GLY A 187 5.38 6.75 -11.36
N ARG A 188 6.26 6.17 -10.54
CA ARG A 188 6.60 4.75 -10.53
C ARG A 188 6.09 4.05 -9.29
N THR A 189 6.13 2.71 -9.34
CA THR A 189 5.85 1.85 -8.20
C THR A 189 7.11 1.15 -7.74
N ASP A 190 7.06 0.64 -6.52
CA ASP A 190 8.10 -0.19 -5.92
C ASP A 190 7.47 -1.37 -5.15
N GLY A 191 8.27 -2.31 -4.65
CA GLY A 191 7.85 -3.32 -3.68
C GLY A 191 8.37 -4.72 -3.97
N GLY A 192 7.50 -5.72 -3.83
CA GLY A 192 7.88 -7.11 -4.07
C GLY A 192 6.83 -8.14 -3.67
N VAL A 193 7.22 -9.41 -3.82
CA VAL A 193 6.35 -10.56 -3.56
C VAL A 193 7.06 -11.55 -2.65
N LEU A 194 6.55 -11.77 -1.43
CA LEU A 194 7.01 -12.82 -0.51
C LEU A 194 6.12 -14.07 -0.68
N GLY A 195 6.61 -15.05 -1.42
CA GLY A 195 5.87 -16.24 -1.79
C GLY A 195 6.06 -17.43 -0.86
N TYR A 196 5.34 -18.50 -1.18
CA TYR A 196 5.40 -19.81 -0.51
C TYR A 196 5.00 -19.77 0.98
N LEU A 197 4.03 -18.92 1.33
CA LEU A 197 3.39 -18.91 2.64
C LEU A 197 2.51 -20.16 2.75
N SER A 198 2.98 -21.16 3.49
CA SER A 198 2.34 -22.48 3.60
C SER A 198 2.06 -22.85 5.06
N GLY A 199 1.13 -23.79 5.25
CA GLY A 199 0.70 -24.21 6.59
C GLY A 199 -0.03 -23.11 7.35
N GLU A 200 0.17 -23.10 8.66
CA GLU A 200 -0.16 -21.97 9.55
C GLU A 200 1.08 -21.07 9.66
N PHE A 201 0.87 -19.77 9.67
CA PHE A 201 1.97 -18.81 9.78
C PHE A 201 1.55 -17.58 10.58
N SER A 202 2.53 -16.93 11.19
CA SER A 202 2.38 -15.64 11.84
C SER A 202 3.68 -14.86 11.70
N PHE A 203 3.61 -13.69 11.09
CA PHE A 203 4.76 -12.78 11.00
C PHE A 203 4.29 -11.33 11.19
N ALA A 204 5.21 -10.49 11.64
CA ALA A 204 4.95 -9.08 11.90
C ALA A 204 5.77 -8.19 10.96
N ILE A 205 5.16 -7.12 10.48
CA ILE A 205 5.75 -6.05 9.68
C ILE A 205 5.87 -4.83 10.58
N TYR A 206 7.08 -4.33 10.76
CA TYR A 206 7.38 -3.08 11.44
C TYR A 206 7.67 -2.02 10.37
N PRO A 207 6.69 -1.16 10.04
CA PRO A 207 6.85 -0.17 9.00
C PRO A 207 7.66 1.04 9.51
N ALA A 208 8.36 1.68 8.59
CA ALA A 208 8.84 3.04 8.73
C ALA A 208 8.65 3.76 7.40
N TYR A 209 7.68 4.68 7.37
CA TYR A 209 7.35 5.49 6.20
C TYR A 209 7.93 6.90 6.32
N ASN A 210 8.03 7.60 5.19
CA ASN A 210 8.39 9.02 5.15
C ASN A 210 9.72 9.26 5.87
N THR A 211 9.80 10.31 6.70
CA THR A 211 11.02 10.67 7.45
C THR A 211 11.56 9.57 8.37
N ALA A 212 10.78 8.51 8.65
CA ALA A 212 11.24 7.37 9.42
C ALA A 212 11.94 6.30 8.56
N ALA A 213 11.69 6.27 7.25
CA ALA A 213 12.32 5.32 6.31
C ALA A 213 13.82 5.61 6.16
N ALA A 214 14.61 4.56 5.97
CA ALA A 214 16.07 4.64 5.94
C ALA A 214 16.60 5.46 4.74
N LEU A 215 15.90 5.41 3.60
CA LEU A 215 16.30 6.07 2.35
C LEU A 215 15.59 7.42 2.12
N TYR A 216 14.79 7.89 3.08
CA TYR A 216 13.99 9.09 2.88
C TYR A 216 14.83 10.34 2.62
N GLY A 217 14.59 10.97 1.48
CA GLY A 217 15.32 12.16 1.04
C GLY A 217 16.78 11.90 0.65
N GLU A 218 17.23 10.63 0.59
CA GLU A 218 18.54 10.27 0.06
C GLU A 218 18.54 10.35 -1.47
N TYR A 219 17.50 9.77 -2.10
CA TYR A 219 17.37 9.70 -3.56
C TYR A 219 16.14 10.43 -4.08
N PHE A 220 14.98 10.18 -3.46
CA PHE A 220 13.70 10.78 -3.83
C PHE A 220 12.99 11.38 -2.62
N SER A 221 12.10 12.33 -2.87
CA SER A 221 11.38 13.07 -1.83
C SER A 221 9.90 13.18 -2.20
N GLY A 222 9.06 12.65 -1.33
CA GLY A 222 7.61 12.64 -1.43
C GLY A 222 7.06 11.89 -0.22
N LEU A 223 5.76 11.96 -0.01
CA LEU A 223 5.12 11.43 1.19
C LEU A 223 4.17 10.29 0.82
N ILE A 224 4.17 9.24 1.63
CA ILE A 224 3.08 8.27 1.69
C ILE A 224 2.08 8.77 2.73
N SER A 225 0.82 8.91 2.31
CA SER A 225 -0.29 9.36 3.15
C SER A 225 -1.22 8.23 3.57
N GLY A 226 -1.21 7.10 2.84
CA GLY A 226 -2.07 5.95 3.11
C GLY A 226 -1.33 4.61 3.02
N TRP A 227 -1.67 3.69 3.91
CA TRP A 227 -1.26 2.28 3.83
C TRP A 227 -2.47 1.39 4.03
N TYR A 228 -2.66 0.40 3.15
CA TYR A 228 -3.86 -0.42 3.12
C TYR A 228 -3.55 -1.91 3.01
N VAL A 229 -4.42 -2.74 3.58
CA VAL A 229 -4.54 -4.14 3.18
C VAL A 229 -5.77 -4.32 2.29
N LEU A 230 -5.60 -5.00 1.16
CA LEU A 230 -6.71 -5.34 0.28
C LEU A 230 -7.27 -6.71 0.65
N THR A 231 -8.60 -6.82 0.59
CA THR A 231 -9.36 -8.03 0.88
C THR A 231 -10.59 -8.11 -0.03
N GLY A 232 -11.22 -9.29 -0.10
CA GLY A 232 -12.35 -9.57 -0.98
C GLY A 232 -11.92 -10.19 -2.31
N GLY A 233 -12.77 -10.08 -3.33
CA GLY A 233 -12.46 -10.55 -4.69
C GLY A 233 -11.98 -9.41 -5.60
N TRP A 234 -11.33 -9.75 -6.71
CA TRP A 234 -10.82 -8.78 -7.70
C TRP A 234 -11.86 -7.76 -8.21
N ASN A 235 -13.14 -8.16 -8.22
CA ASN A 235 -14.26 -7.33 -8.68
C ASN A 235 -14.98 -6.58 -7.56
N SER A 236 -14.54 -6.75 -6.32
CA SER A 236 -15.15 -6.16 -5.12
C SER A 236 -14.10 -5.97 -4.02
N LEU A 237 -13.00 -5.30 -4.36
CA LEU A 237 -11.89 -5.08 -3.43
C LEU A 237 -12.31 -4.11 -2.32
N THR A 238 -12.02 -4.49 -1.09
CA THR A 238 -12.14 -3.63 0.09
C THR A 238 -10.74 -3.18 0.51
N ARG A 239 -10.58 -1.87 0.79
CA ARG A 239 -9.34 -1.28 1.30
C ARG A 239 -9.48 -1.06 2.80
N GLU A 240 -8.76 -1.84 3.60
CA GLU A 240 -8.72 -1.64 5.06
C GLU A 240 -7.52 -0.78 5.44
N PRO A 241 -7.72 0.41 6.04
CA PRO A 241 -6.65 1.35 6.33
C PRO A 241 -5.82 0.92 7.53
N LEU A 242 -4.51 1.00 7.37
CA LEU A 242 -3.47 0.69 8.34
C LEU A 242 -2.75 1.98 8.78
N ASN A 243 -2.25 1.97 10.01
CA ASN A 243 -1.43 3.03 10.58
C ASN A 243 0.02 2.92 10.09
N LEU A 244 0.61 4.03 9.63
CA LEU A 244 1.97 4.08 9.09
C LEU A 244 3.09 3.87 10.13
N GLU A 245 2.79 3.98 11.43
CA GLU A 245 3.77 3.92 12.51
C GLU A 245 3.66 2.66 13.37
N GLU A 246 2.55 1.92 13.26
CA GLU A 246 2.28 0.75 14.10
C GLU A 246 2.59 -0.57 13.40
N PRO A 247 3.20 -1.55 14.10
CA PRO A 247 3.44 -2.86 13.52
C PRO A 247 2.14 -3.60 13.19
N VAL A 248 2.15 -4.31 12.06
CA VAL A 248 1.05 -5.17 11.61
C VAL A 248 1.46 -6.61 11.74
N THR A 249 0.59 -7.46 12.29
CA THR A 249 0.78 -8.92 12.30
C THR A 249 -0.18 -9.57 11.31
N ILE A 250 0.34 -10.43 10.45
CA ILE A 250 -0.46 -11.25 9.53
C ILE A 250 -0.42 -12.69 10.04
N THR A 251 -1.59 -13.31 10.13
CA THR A 251 -1.73 -14.69 10.61
C THR A 251 -2.57 -15.53 9.66
N CYS A 252 -2.26 -16.82 9.62
CA CYS A 252 -3.08 -17.87 9.05
C CYS A 252 -3.16 -18.99 10.10
N GLU A 253 -4.37 -19.29 10.54
CA GLU A 253 -4.64 -20.37 11.50
C GLU A 253 -5.71 -21.33 10.96
N THR A 254 -5.62 -22.59 11.39
CA THR A 254 -6.62 -23.59 11.09
C THR A 254 -7.68 -23.55 12.18
N VAL A 255 -8.92 -23.25 11.81
CA VAL A 255 -10.06 -23.29 12.72
C VAL A 255 -10.80 -24.60 12.49
N GLU A 256 -10.84 -25.46 13.51
CA GLU A 256 -11.72 -26.61 13.53
C GLU A 256 -13.15 -26.09 13.69
N GLU A 257 -14.01 -26.34 12.69
CA GLU A 257 -15.43 -26.06 12.84
C GLU A 257 -15.93 -26.90 14.02
N PRO A 258 -16.53 -26.28 15.06
CA PRO A 258 -16.98 -27.04 16.21
C PRO A 258 -17.96 -28.10 15.71
N GLU A 259 -17.66 -29.38 15.97
CA GLU A 259 -18.55 -30.49 15.60
C GLU A 259 -19.96 -30.12 16.06
N GLN A 260 -20.84 -29.84 15.10
CA GLN A 260 -22.22 -29.53 15.41
C GLN A 260 -22.76 -30.70 16.20
N THR A 261 -22.89 -30.49 17.52
CA THR A 261 -23.44 -31.52 18.38
C THR A 261 -24.85 -31.71 17.87
N PRO A 262 -25.22 -32.92 17.39
CA PRO A 262 -26.49 -33.12 16.72
C PRO A 262 -27.59 -32.58 17.61
N GLU A 263 -28.23 -31.50 17.16
CA GLU A 263 -29.29 -30.88 17.93
C GLU A 263 -30.32 -31.96 18.23
N THR A 264 -30.49 -32.24 19.52
CA THR A 264 -31.52 -33.15 19.95
C THR A 264 -32.83 -32.48 19.55
N PRO A 265 -33.69 -33.13 18.74
CA PRO A 265 -34.87 -32.48 18.20
C PRO A 265 -35.69 -31.92 19.36
N ASP A 266 -35.77 -30.60 19.44
CA ASP A 266 -36.55 -29.90 20.47
C ASP A 266 -38.02 -30.29 20.27
N PRO A 267 -38.74 -30.75 21.32
CA PRO A 267 -40.16 -31.03 21.23
C PRO A 267 -40.91 -29.82 20.68
N THR A 268 -41.71 -30.08 19.64
CA THR A 268 -42.64 -29.16 18.99
C THR A 268 -43.48 -28.39 20.01
N GLU A 269 -43.07 -27.16 20.35
CA GLU A 269 -43.93 -26.23 21.07
C GLU A 269 -44.90 -25.56 20.08
N THR A 270 -46.14 -25.45 20.56
CA THR A 270 -47.31 -24.98 19.83
C THR A 270 -47.25 -23.45 19.71
N PRO A 271 -47.69 -22.84 18.59
CA PRO A 271 -47.54 -21.40 18.40
C PRO A 271 -48.51 -20.64 19.32
N GLU A 272 -47.98 -19.80 20.20
CA GLU A 272 -48.73 -18.71 20.82
C GLU A 272 -48.67 -17.47 19.91
N GLU A 273 -49.85 -16.95 19.63
CA GLU A 273 -50.18 -15.83 18.76
C GLU A 273 -49.87 -14.52 19.52
N GLU A 274 -48.79 -13.82 19.15
CA GLU A 274 -48.52 -12.47 19.66
C GLU A 274 -48.59 -11.38 18.58
N THR A 275 -49.16 -10.27 19.05
CA THR A 275 -49.68 -9.06 18.41
C THR A 275 -48.64 -8.13 17.76
N PRO A 276 -49.06 -7.27 16.81
CA PRO A 276 -48.19 -6.33 16.11
C PRO A 276 -47.84 -5.11 16.98
N GLN A 277 -46.55 -4.73 17.00
CA GLN A 277 -46.07 -3.46 17.54
C GLN A 277 -45.88 -2.43 16.42
N GLU A 278 -46.33 -1.21 16.69
CA GLU A 278 -46.28 -0.02 15.84
C GLU A 278 -44.84 0.46 15.60
N GLU A 279 -44.55 0.82 14.35
CA GLU A 279 -43.33 1.51 13.90
C GLU A 279 -43.50 3.03 14.09
N GLU A 280 -42.59 3.66 14.84
CA GLU A 280 -42.45 5.12 14.89
C GLU A 280 -41.43 5.56 13.83
N GLU A 281 -41.91 6.29 12.83
CA GLU A 281 -41.12 7.03 11.84
C GLU A 281 -40.42 8.21 12.53
N ASN A 282 -39.09 8.30 12.35
CA ASN A 282 -38.31 9.46 12.77
C ASN A 282 -37.64 10.05 11.52
N GLU A 283 -38.33 11.01 10.90
CA GLU A 283 -37.78 11.90 9.88
C GLU A 283 -37.02 13.03 10.60
N GLU A 284 -35.68 13.07 10.45
CA GLU A 284 -34.91 14.27 10.80
C GLU A 284 -34.27 14.88 9.55
N ASP A 285 -34.72 16.12 9.31
CA ASP A 285 -34.19 17.11 8.38
C ASP A 285 -32.69 17.37 8.62
N ASP A 286 -31.87 17.25 7.56
CA ASP A 286 -30.56 17.91 7.51
C ASP A 286 -30.38 18.60 6.15
N ASP A 287 -30.93 19.81 6.09
CA ASP A 287 -30.96 20.69 4.93
C ASP A 287 -30.02 21.87 5.19
N LYS A 288 -29.09 22.10 4.24
CA LYS A 288 -28.31 23.33 3.98
C LYS A 288 -26.94 23.48 4.66
N ARG A 289 -25.90 22.97 4.00
CA ARG A 289 -24.59 23.63 3.93
C ARG A 289 -23.99 23.61 2.51
N ASP A 290 -23.94 24.82 1.96
CA ASP A 290 -22.94 25.42 1.07
C ASP A 290 -22.66 24.82 -0.33
N ASP A 291 -23.32 25.47 -1.32
CA ASP A 291 -23.21 25.41 -2.79
C ASP A 291 -21.86 25.90 -3.35
N GLN A 292 -20.70 25.46 -2.84
CA GLN A 292 -19.38 25.92 -3.33
C GLN A 292 -18.42 24.80 -3.77
N LYS A 293 -18.92 23.65 -4.22
CA LYS A 293 -18.11 22.54 -4.76
C LYS A 293 -18.66 21.95 -6.07
N LYS A 294 -18.98 22.80 -7.05
CA LYS A 294 -19.63 22.30 -8.28
C LYS A 294 -18.69 22.00 -9.45
N ASP A 295 -17.44 22.42 -9.37
CA ASP A 295 -16.52 22.27 -10.51
C ASP A 295 -15.49 21.13 -10.34
N GLU A 296 -15.16 20.69 -9.11
CA GLU A 296 -14.31 19.49 -8.85
C GLU A 296 -14.96 18.14 -9.25
N SER A 297 -16.19 18.12 -9.81
CA SER A 297 -16.95 16.90 -10.09
C SER A 297 -16.60 16.27 -11.45
N ASP A 298 -16.32 17.08 -12.48
CA ASP A 298 -16.39 16.61 -13.88
C ASP A 298 -15.25 15.66 -14.27
N TRP A 299 -14.04 15.83 -13.71
CA TRP A 299 -12.92 14.93 -14.02
C TRP A 299 -12.98 13.61 -13.22
N LYS A 300 -13.53 13.63 -12.00
CA LYS A 300 -13.72 12.42 -11.18
C LYS A 300 -14.74 11.49 -11.82
N ASP A 301 -15.85 12.05 -12.33
CA ASP A 301 -16.87 11.28 -13.03
C ASP A 301 -16.29 10.64 -14.31
N LYS A 302 -15.53 11.38 -15.12
CA LYS A 302 -14.82 10.83 -16.29
C LYS A 302 -13.81 9.75 -15.92
N ARG A 303 -13.13 9.92 -14.78
CA ARG A 303 -12.18 8.93 -14.26
C ARG A 303 -12.85 7.62 -13.90
N ASP A 304 -13.96 7.71 -13.19
CA ASP A 304 -14.70 6.55 -12.72
C ASP A 304 -15.43 5.84 -13.89
N GLU A 305 -15.94 6.58 -14.87
CA GLU A 305 -16.49 6.01 -16.12
C GLU A 305 -15.45 5.22 -16.90
N ALA A 306 -14.27 5.79 -17.15
CA ALA A 306 -13.23 5.06 -17.85
C ALA A 306 -12.78 3.84 -17.04
N ARG A 307 -12.72 3.92 -15.70
CA ARG A 307 -12.39 2.77 -14.85
C ARG A 307 -13.34 1.59 -15.07
N GLU A 308 -14.63 1.82 -15.26
CA GLU A 308 -15.58 0.76 -15.62
C GLU A 308 -15.37 0.26 -17.06
N GLU A 309 -15.08 1.13 -18.03
CA GLU A 309 -14.74 0.72 -19.40
C GLU A 309 -13.49 -0.19 -19.44
N TRP A 310 -12.46 0.15 -18.64
CA TRP A 310 -11.24 -0.65 -18.48
C TRP A 310 -11.51 -2.02 -17.90
N LYS A 311 -12.46 -2.09 -16.97
CA LYS A 311 -12.85 -3.31 -16.30
C LYS A 311 -13.57 -4.27 -17.25
N GLU A 312 -14.46 -3.74 -18.11
CA GLU A 312 -15.12 -4.54 -19.15
C GLU A 312 -14.10 -5.13 -20.14
N LYS A 313 -13.16 -4.31 -20.66
CA LYS A 313 -12.10 -4.80 -21.56
C LYS A 313 -11.22 -5.85 -20.91
N ARG A 314 -10.87 -5.67 -19.64
CA ARG A 314 -10.07 -6.65 -18.88
C ARG A 314 -10.81 -7.99 -18.76
N ASP A 315 -12.10 -7.97 -18.45
CA ASP A 315 -12.89 -9.18 -18.32
C ASP A 315 -13.03 -9.90 -19.69
N GLU A 316 -13.15 -9.16 -20.79
CA GLU A 316 -13.14 -9.71 -22.17
C GLU A 316 -11.80 -10.36 -22.55
N TRP A 317 -10.66 -9.76 -22.16
CA TRP A 317 -9.35 -10.39 -22.36
C TRP A 317 -9.16 -11.64 -21.52
N GLN A 318 -9.70 -11.65 -20.31
CA GLN A 318 -9.62 -12.81 -19.44
C GLN A 318 -10.38 -13.98 -20.06
N GLU A 319 -11.56 -13.74 -20.63
CA GLU A 319 -12.33 -14.75 -21.37
C GLU A 319 -11.57 -15.25 -22.62
N SER A 320 -11.01 -14.32 -23.42
CA SER A 320 -10.22 -14.67 -24.62
C SER A 320 -8.95 -15.46 -24.30
N ARG A 321 -8.32 -15.16 -23.15
CA ARG A 321 -7.14 -15.89 -22.67
C ARG A 321 -7.49 -17.31 -22.25
N ASP A 322 -8.63 -17.50 -21.59
CA ASP A 322 -9.10 -18.83 -21.15
C ASP A 322 -9.44 -19.74 -22.35
N ASP A 323 -9.86 -19.16 -23.47
CA ASP A 323 -10.09 -19.88 -24.73
C ASP A 323 -8.79 -20.23 -25.50
N GLY A 324 -7.64 -19.73 -25.04
CA GLY A 324 -6.32 -20.03 -25.60
C GLY A 324 -6.02 -19.32 -26.92
N ASP A 325 -6.66 -18.18 -27.19
CA ASP A 325 -6.50 -17.43 -28.43
C ASP A 325 -5.26 -16.52 -28.36
N ASP A 326 -4.19 -16.81 -29.11
CA ASP A 326 -2.91 -16.07 -28.99
C ASP A 326 -3.01 -14.55 -29.31
N ASP A 327 -4.11 -14.11 -29.93
CA ASP A 327 -4.39 -12.71 -30.30
C ASP A 327 -4.70 -11.80 -29.08
N TRP A 328 -4.99 -12.34 -27.89
CA TRP A 328 -5.28 -11.52 -26.69
C TRP A 328 -4.12 -10.58 -26.30
N LYS A 329 -2.89 -10.90 -26.72
CA LYS A 329 -1.72 -10.07 -26.44
C LYS A 329 -1.72 -8.77 -27.23
N GLU A 330 -2.12 -8.82 -28.51
CA GLU A 330 -2.14 -7.63 -29.37
C GLU A 330 -3.26 -6.68 -28.92
N GLU A 331 -4.45 -7.22 -28.59
CA GLU A 331 -5.57 -6.44 -28.05
C GLU A 331 -5.24 -5.80 -26.69
N ARG A 332 -4.58 -6.55 -25.81
CA ARG A 332 -4.10 -6.02 -24.53
C ARG A 332 -3.11 -4.88 -24.73
N ASP A 333 -2.19 -5.01 -25.69
CA ASP A 333 -1.18 -3.99 -25.95
C ASP A 333 -1.80 -2.75 -26.62
N GLU A 334 -2.78 -2.89 -27.52
CA GLU A 334 -3.52 -1.77 -28.11
C GLU A 334 -4.30 -0.99 -27.05
N ALA A 335 -5.03 -1.69 -26.19
CA ALA A 335 -5.76 -1.04 -25.11
C ALA A 335 -4.84 -0.39 -24.07
N ARG A 336 -3.62 -0.90 -23.90
CA ARG A 336 -2.63 -0.25 -23.06
C ARG A 336 -2.22 1.13 -23.61
N GLU A 337 -2.02 1.25 -24.92
CA GLU A 337 -1.73 2.55 -25.54
C GLU A 337 -2.93 3.50 -25.41
N GLU A 338 -4.15 3.02 -25.61
CA GLU A 338 -5.36 3.82 -25.36
C GLU A 338 -5.43 4.31 -23.90
N ARG A 339 -4.98 3.49 -22.95
CA ARG A 339 -4.94 3.86 -21.52
C ARG A 339 -3.97 4.98 -21.25
N LYS A 340 -2.81 4.89 -21.90
CA LYS A 340 -1.75 5.88 -21.78
C LYS A 340 -2.22 7.22 -22.33
N GLU A 341 -2.86 7.24 -23.49
CA GLU A 341 -3.44 8.45 -24.08
C GLU A 341 -4.51 9.07 -23.18
N LYS A 342 -5.48 8.29 -22.66
CA LYS A 342 -6.50 8.80 -21.72
C LYS A 342 -5.88 9.33 -20.42
N ARG A 343 -4.82 8.69 -19.92
CA ARG A 343 -4.11 9.15 -18.72
C ARG A 343 -3.41 10.49 -18.96
N GLU A 344 -2.77 10.67 -20.11
CA GLU A 344 -2.14 11.95 -20.48
C GLU A 344 -3.19 13.06 -20.62
N GLU A 345 -4.35 12.78 -21.23
CA GLU A 345 -5.47 13.72 -21.34
C GLU A 345 -6.02 14.15 -19.97
N TRP A 346 -6.15 13.21 -19.02
CA TRP A 346 -6.58 13.53 -17.66
C TRP A 346 -5.56 14.35 -16.90
N GLN A 347 -4.27 14.05 -17.10
CA GLN A 347 -3.21 14.81 -16.46
C GLN A 347 -3.20 16.25 -16.96
N GLU A 348 -3.36 16.47 -18.28
CA GLU A 348 -3.49 17.81 -18.86
C GLU A 348 -4.73 18.53 -18.32
N SER A 349 -5.88 17.85 -18.23
CA SER A 349 -7.11 18.43 -17.67
C SER A 349 -6.95 18.85 -16.20
N ARG A 350 -6.24 18.04 -15.41
CA ARG A 350 -5.96 18.32 -13.99
C ARG A 350 -5.00 19.51 -13.83
N ASP A 351 -3.98 19.57 -14.67
CA ASP A 351 -3.00 20.65 -14.62
C ASP A 351 -3.64 21.99 -15.07
N GLU A 352 -4.53 21.98 -16.07
CA GLU A 352 -5.33 23.15 -16.46
C GLU A 352 -6.27 23.63 -15.34
N GLU A 353 -6.89 22.72 -14.59
CA GLU A 353 -7.75 23.06 -13.45
C GLU A 353 -6.94 23.74 -12.34
N LYS A 354 -5.76 23.19 -12.05
CA LYS A 354 -4.85 23.75 -11.04
C LYS A 354 -4.36 25.16 -11.40
N GLU A 355 -4.06 25.43 -12.68
CA GLU A 355 -3.69 26.77 -13.13
C GLU A 355 -4.84 27.79 -12.97
N ARG A 356 -6.11 27.36 -13.06
CA ARG A 356 -7.26 28.24 -12.83
C ARG A 356 -7.41 28.62 -11.36
N ASP A 357 -7.21 27.67 -10.45
CA ASP A 357 -7.30 27.92 -9.02
C ASP A 357 -6.23 28.92 -8.54
N ASP A 358 -5.00 28.81 -9.09
CA ASP A 358 -3.89 29.72 -8.75
C ASP A 358 -4.15 31.18 -9.23
N ASP A 359 -4.92 31.37 -10.31
CA ASP A 359 -5.26 32.71 -10.85
C ASP A 359 -6.37 33.41 -10.04
N GLU A 360 -7.31 32.67 -9.42
CA GLU A 360 -8.40 33.26 -8.63
C GLU A 360 -7.92 33.85 -7.29
N ASP A 361 -6.91 33.25 -6.67
CA ASP A 361 -6.33 33.74 -5.41
C ASP A 361 -5.58 35.09 -5.58
N GLU A 362 -5.04 35.40 -6.77
CA GLU A 362 -4.32 36.65 -7.01
C GLU A 362 -5.21 37.91 -7.07
N ASP A 363 -6.52 37.75 -7.23
CA ASP A 363 -7.46 38.87 -7.35
C ASP A 363 -8.17 39.24 -6.03
N GLU A 364 -8.25 38.35 -5.03
CA GLU A 364 -8.79 38.70 -3.71
C GLU A 364 -7.86 39.64 -2.93
N ASP A 365 -6.54 39.52 -3.09
CA ASP A 365 -5.57 40.38 -2.41
C ASP A 365 -5.57 41.84 -2.92
N LYS A 366 -6.13 42.11 -4.11
CA LYS A 366 -6.16 43.47 -4.68
C LYS A 366 -7.30 44.34 -4.15
N ASP A 367 -8.30 43.76 -3.47
CA ASP A 367 -9.47 44.49 -2.95
C ASP A 367 -9.36 44.89 -1.47
N GLU A 368 -8.46 44.26 -0.69
CA GLU A 368 -8.15 44.71 0.67
C GLU A 368 -7.29 45.99 0.69
N GLU A 369 -6.44 46.22 -0.32
CA GLU A 369 -5.55 47.38 -0.36
C GLU A 369 -6.28 48.72 -0.61
N LYS A 370 -7.53 48.69 -1.10
CA LYS A 370 -8.35 49.91 -1.32
C LYS A 370 -9.16 50.38 -0.11
N LYS A 371 -9.34 49.56 0.94
CA LYS A 371 -10.13 49.94 2.13
C LYS A 371 -9.29 50.49 3.29
N GLY A 372 -7.95 50.47 3.20
CA GLY A 372 -7.05 50.86 4.29
C GLY A 372 -6.64 52.34 4.38
N ASN A 373 -7.14 53.25 3.54
CA ASN A 373 -6.66 54.65 3.51
C ASN A 373 -7.59 55.64 4.24
N GLY A 374 -7.74 55.47 5.55
CA GLY A 374 -8.52 56.41 6.37
C GLY A 374 -8.26 56.32 7.87
N LYS A 375 -7.53 57.32 8.40
CA LYS A 375 -7.21 57.60 9.83
C LYS A 375 -6.11 56.75 10.47
N ALA A 376 -4.98 57.38 10.77
CA ALA A 376 -4.78 58.06 12.06
C ALA A 376 -3.41 58.74 12.13
N LYS A 377 -3.42 60.04 12.42
CA LYS A 377 -2.26 60.76 12.96
C LYS A 377 -2.08 60.32 14.41
N GLY A 378 -0.97 59.68 14.73
CA GLY A 378 -0.57 59.38 16.10
C GLY A 378 0.94 59.31 16.21
N LYS A 379 1.54 60.36 16.78
CA LYS A 379 2.93 60.37 17.25
C LYS A 379 3.12 59.21 18.23
N ASP A 380 4.18 58.41 18.07
CA ASP A 380 5.09 58.25 19.19
C ASP A 380 6.51 57.85 18.77
N LYS A 381 7.45 58.33 19.58
CA LYS A 381 8.90 58.15 19.45
C LYS A 381 9.29 56.86 20.15
N GLY A 382 10.09 56.01 19.49
CA GLY A 382 10.66 54.83 20.13
C GLY A 382 11.90 54.33 19.41
N SER A 383 13.06 54.71 19.92
CA SER A 383 14.40 54.32 19.50
C SER A 383 14.76 52.88 19.91
N GLY A 384 15.44 52.13 19.03
CA GLY A 384 16.16 50.88 19.37
C GLY A 384 16.44 50.07 18.10
N ASN A 385 17.52 50.34 17.36
CA ASN A 385 18.91 49.93 17.56
C ASN A 385 19.21 48.43 17.33
N SER A 386 20.07 48.21 16.33
CA SER A 386 21.07 47.14 16.15
C SER A 386 20.62 45.70 15.88
N GLY A 387 21.15 45.11 14.79
CA GLY A 387 21.15 43.66 14.62
C GLY A 387 21.41 43.05 13.24
N LYS A 388 21.99 43.78 12.27
CA LYS A 388 22.22 43.27 10.90
C LYS A 388 23.48 42.39 10.85
N LYS A 389 23.35 41.06 10.95
CA LYS A 389 24.42 40.11 10.59
C LYS A 389 24.20 39.57 9.19
N LYS A 390 25.05 40.00 8.26
CA LYS A 390 25.23 39.41 6.93
C LYS A 390 26.18 38.22 7.06
N GLY A 391 25.73 37.02 6.70
CA GLY A 391 26.58 35.87 6.41
C GLY A 391 26.53 35.58 4.92
N LYS A 392 27.52 36.05 4.16
CA LYS A 392 27.80 35.58 2.79
C LYS A 392 28.86 34.48 2.91
N GLY A 393 28.50 33.24 2.67
CA GLY A 393 29.42 32.13 2.44
C GLY A 393 29.26 31.66 1.01
N ARG A 394 30.17 32.08 0.12
CA ARG A 394 30.24 31.66 -1.28
C ARG A 394 31.53 30.84 -1.39
N SER A 395 31.44 29.52 -1.25
CA SER A 395 32.56 28.61 -1.52
C SER A 395 32.62 28.35 -3.02
N LYS A 396 33.74 28.75 -3.63
CA LYS A 396 34.17 28.29 -4.95
C LYS A 396 34.65 26.85 -4.79
N ARG A 397 34.06 25.90 -5.53
CA ARG A 397 34.75 24.64 -5.86
C ARG A 397 35.55 24.90 -7.13
N GLY A 398 36.82 24.52 -7.07
CA GLY A 398 37.74 24.56 -8.20
C GLY A 398 37.48 23.36 -9.09
N ASP A 399 37.58 23.63 -10.39
CA ASP A 399 37.84 22.65 -11.43
C ASP A 399 39.31 22.24 -11.29
N ASP A 400 39.58 20.97 -11.05
CA ASP A 400 40.88 20.36 -11.28
C ASP A 400 40.68 19.32 -12.40
N ASP A 401 41.09 19.73 -13.60
CA ASP A 401 41.42 18.86 -14.72
C ASP A 401 42.70 18.10 -14.37
N ASP A 402 42.68 16.76 -14.41
CA ASP A 402 43.89 15.96 -14.55
C ASP A 402 43.63 14.88 -15.62
N ASP A 403 44.17 15.16 -16.81
CA ASP A 403 44.51 14.20 -17.86
C ASP A 403 45.76 13.40 -17.41
N ASP A 404 45.69 12.06 -17.43
CA ASP A 404 46.78 11.15 -17.88
C ASP A 404 46.29 9.69 -17.99
#